data_AF-A0A2V9VA84-F1
#
_entry.id   AF-A0A2V9VA84-F1
#
_cell.length_a   1.000
_cell.length_b   1.000
_cell.length_c   1.000
_cell.angle_alpha   90.00
_cell.angle_beta   90.00
_cell.angle_gamma   90.00
#
_symmetry.space_group_name_H-M   'P 1'
#
loop_
_entity.id
_entity.type
_entity.pdbx_description
1 polymer ?
#
loop_
_entity_poly.entity_id
_entity_poly.type
_entity_poly.pdbx_seq_one_letter_code
_entity_poly.pdbx_strand_id
1 'polypeptide(L)'
;MKRISIGVLALALSLPVLAGSSNRKEVLAGLPVVHSTDVDTMRTQGEQRFRTNCGRCHAAPQKFPPRAMATVLRHMRVRATITDQDMRLVLFYMTQ
;
A
#
# COMPACT_ATOMS: atom_id res chain seq x y z
N MET A 1 24.81 -29.90 35.74
CA MET A 1 24.33 -30.84 34.69
C MET A 1 22.81 -30.92 34.75
N LYS A 2 22.11 -30.08 34.00
CA LYS A 2 20.64 -29.99 34.02
C LYS A 2 20.15 -30.28 32.59
N ARG A 3 19.35 -31.35 32.46
CA ARG A 3 18.98 -31.97 31.19
C ARG A 3 18.05 -31.04 30.40
N ILE A 4 18.37 -30.84 29.13
CA ILE A 4 17.62 -30.08 28.14
C ILE A 4 16.40 -30.92 27.74
N SER A 5 15.20 -30.44 28.06
CA SER A 5 13.95 -31.07 27.60
C SER A 5 13.51 -30.40 26.30
N ILE A 6 13.75 -31.11 25.19
CA ILE A 6 13.27 -30.78 23.86
C ILE A 6 11.79 -31.19 23.80
N GLY A 7 10.89 -30.20 23.84
CA GLY A 7 9.46 -30.39 23.60
C GLY A 7 9.08 -29.86 22.23
N VAL A 8 9.28 -30.65 21.17
CA VAL A 8 8.70 -30.39 19.85
C VAL A 8 7.24 -30.81 19.90
N LEU A 9 6.34 -29.85 20.13
CA LEU A 9 4.91 -30.07 19.97
C LEU A 9 4.47 -29.44 18.64
N ALA A 10 4.65 -30.21 17.57
CA ALA A 10 4.07 -29.91 16.27
C ALA A 10 2.58 -30.24 16.32
N LEU A 11 1.73 -29.22 16.53
CA LEU A 11 0.29 -29.37 16.39
C LEU A 11 -0.12 -29.00 14.97
N ALA A 12 -0.49 -30.04 14.24
CA ALA A 12 -0.92 -30.00 12.86
C ALA A 12 -2.37 -29.49 12.72
N LEU A 13 -2.63 -28.88 11.56
CA LEU A 13 -3.89 -28.84 10.82
C LEU A 13 -5.14 -28.20 11.47
N SER A 14 -5.56 -27.09 10.88
CA SER A 14 -6.85 -27.04 10.15
C SER A 14 -7.00 -25.73 9.36
N LEU A 15 -7.16 -25.86 8.03
CA LEU A 15 -7.79 -24.84 7.20
C LEU A 15 -9.31 -24.96 7.32
N PRO A 16 -10.04 -23.85 7.21
CA PRO A 16 -11.07 -23.81 6.18
C PRO A 16 -10.97 -22.57 5.29
N VAL A 17 -10.88 -22.85 3.99
CA VAL A 17 -11.14 -21.94 2.87
C VAL A 17 -12.61 -21.51 2.94
N LEU A 18 -12.89 -20.20 3.06
CA LEU A 18 -14.23 -19.64 2.83
C LEU A 18 -14.23 -18.67 1.65
N ALA A 19 -14.81 -19.18 0.55
CA ALA A 19 -15.62 -18.54 -0.49
C ALA A 19 -15.38 -17.06 -0.83
N GLY A 20 -14.89 -16.83 -2.06
CA GLY A 20 -14.99 -15.55 -2.75
C GLY A 20 -16.45 -15.23 -3.11
N SER A 21 -16.94 -14.11 -2.58
CA SER A 21 -18.22 -13.51 -3.00
C SER A 21 -17.94 -12.57 -4.18
N SER A 22 -18.28 -13.03 -5.39
CA SER A 22 -18.32 -12.19 -6.58
C SER A 22 -19.59 -11.34 -6.53
N ASN A 23 -19.50 -10.11 -6.03
CA ASN A 23 -20.57 -9.14 -6.18
C ASN A 23 -20.43 -8.47 -7.55
N ARG A 24 -21.10 -9.03 -8.57
CA ARG A 24 -21.44 -8.28 -9.78
C ARG A 24 -22.58 -7.35 -9.42
N LYS A 25 -22.28 -6.09 -9.10
CA LYS A 25 -23.30 -5.04 -9.12
C LYS A 25 -23.26 -4.35 -10.48
N GLU A 26 -24.43 -4.37 -11.09
CA GLU A 26 -24.71 -3.94 -12.44
C GLU A 26 -24.23 -2.51 -12.72
N VAL A 27 -23.75 -2.37 -13.95
CA VAL A 27 -23.53 -1.11 -14.65
C VAL A 27 -24.88 -0.43 -14.80
N LEU A 28 -25.09 0.68 -14.10
CA LEU A 28 -26.06 1.69 -14.51
C LEU A 28 -25.32 3.02 -14.68
N ALA A 29 -25.42 3.54 -15.91
CA ALA A 29 -24.75 4.72 -16.37
C ALA A 29 -25.10 5.97 -15.55
N GLY A 30 -24.07 6.72 -15.18
CA GLY A 30 -24.19 8.04 -14.59
C GLY A 30 -22.94 8.36 -13.78
N LEU A 31 -22.11 9.28 -14.31
CA LEU A 31 -20.98 10.02 -13.72
C LEU A 31 -20.20 9.36 -12.56
N PRO A 32 -18.86 9.32 -12.59
CA PRO A 32 -18.09 8.71 -11.51
C PRO A 32 -18.26 9.51 -10.21
N VAL A 33 -19.23 9.11 -9.38
CA VAL A 33 -19.23 9.41 -7.96
C VAL A 33 -18.05 8.63 -7.41
N VAL A 34 -16.90 9.30 -7.28
CA VAL A 34 -15.73 8.77 -6.58
C VAL A 34 -16.20 8.50 -5.16
N HIS A 35 -16.46 7.23 -4.88
CA HIS A 35 -17.00 6.80 -3.60
C HIS A 35 -15.97 7.15 -2.52
N SER A 36 -16.38 7.75 -1.40
CA SER A 36 -15.45 8.19 -0.32
C SER A 36 -14.49 7.08 0.12
N THR A 37 -14.94 5.83 0.06
CA THR A 37 -14.12 4.66 0.40
C THR A 37 -12.92 4.49 -0.53
N ASP A 38 -13.02 4.90 -1.81
CA ASP A 38 -11.93 4.81 -2.78
C ASP A 38 -10.83 5.84 -2.44
N VAL A 39 -11.21 7.08 -2.13
CA VAL A 39 -10.29 8.14 -1.70
C VAL A 39 -9.54 7.75 -0.43
N ASP A 40 -10.26 7.25 0.58
CA ASP A 40 -9.64 6.81 1.84
C ASP A 40 -8.72 5.61 1.65
N THR A 41 -9.11 4.68 0.78
CA THR A 41 -8.29 3.53 0.41
C THR A 41 -7.01 3.99 -0.29
N MET A 42 -7.11 4.89 -1.27
CA MET A 42 -5.94 5.47 -1.97
C MET A 42 -5.02 6.19 -1.00
N ARG A 43 -5.55 6.99 -0.07
CA ARG A 43 -4.76 7.68 0.96
C ARG A 43 -4.02 6.70 1.86
N THR A 44 -4.72 5.68 2.35
CA THR A 44 -4.15 4.67 3.27
C THR A 44 -3.08 3.83 2.58
N GLN A 45 -3.34 3.39 1.34
CA GLN A 45 -2.35 2.67 0.56
C GLN A 45 -1.14 3.56 0.22
N GLY A 46 -1.37 4.82 -0.15
CA GLY A 46 -0.31 5.79 -0.41
C GLY A 46 0.58 6.03 0.81
N GLU A 47 -0.01 6.18 2.00
CA GLU A 47 0.73 6.30 3.26
C GLU A 47 1.59 5.06 3.54
N GLN A 48 1.02 3.87 3.34
CA GLN A 48 1.76 2.62 3.50
C GLN A 48 2.96 2.57 2.55
N ARG A 49 2.76 2.87 1.26
CA ARG A 49 3.85 2.87 0.27
C ARG A 49 4.90 3.92 0.57
N PHE A 50 4.50 5.09 1.06
CA PHE A 50 5.42 6.13 1.50
C PHE A 50 6.30 5.63 2.65
N ARG A 51 5.71 5.02 3.69
CA ARG A 51 6.48 4.46 4.82
C ARG A 51 7.41 3.32 4.42
N THR A 52 7.02 2.49 3.45
CA THR A 52 7.84 1.38 2.99
C THR A 52 9.03 1.83 2.14
N ASN A 53 8.83 2.83 1.28
CA ASN A 53 9.81 3.17 0.24
C ASN A 53 10.57 4.47 0.49
N CYS A 54 9.95 5.44 1.16
CA CYS A 54 10.53 6.75 1.45
C CYS A 54 11.18 6.76 2.84
N GLY A 55 12.02 7.76 3.15
CA GLY A 55 12.68 7.86 4.45
C GLY A 55 13.88 6.93 4.67
N ARG A 56 14.05 5.89 3.83
CA ARG A 56 15.13 4.91 3.94
C ARG A 56 16.53 5.49 3.69
N CYS A 57 16.63 6.49 2.80
CA CYS A 57 17.90 7.07 2.38
C CYS A 57 18.08 8.52 2.86
N HIS A 58 16.99 9.27 3.00
CA HIS A 58 16.99 10.65 3.48
C HIS A 58 15.59 11.01 3.99
N ALA A 59 15.50 12.08 4.78
CA ALA A 59 14.21 12.63 5.20
C ALA A 59 13.37 13.07 3.98
N ALA A 60 12.06 12.89 4.05
CA ALA A 60 11.17 13.34 2.98
C ALA A 60 11.25 14.87 2.81
N PRO A 61 11.20 15.36 1.56
CA PRO A 61 11.24 16.80 1.32
C PRO A 61 9.97 17.48 1.86
N GLN A 62 10.05 18.80 2.01
CA GLN A 62 8.89 19.64 2.28
C GLN A 62 7.79 19.46 1.22
N LYS A 63 6.55 19.81 1.54
CA LYS A 63 5.44 19.74 0.59
C LYS A 63 5.74 20.60 -0.64
N PHE A 64 5.73 19.97 -1.81
CA PHE A 64 5.83 20.64 -3.11
C PHE A 64 4.46 20.71 -3.78
N PRO A 65 4.24 21.66 -4.71
CA PRO A 65 3.10 21.61 -5.61
C PRO A 65 3.02 20.25 -6.33
N PRO A 66 1.82 19.74 -6.67
CA PRO A 66 1.66 18.38 -7.17
C PRO A 66 2.53 18.03 -8.39
N ARG A 67 2.73 19.00 -9.30
CA ARG A 67 3.60 18.81 -10.48
C ARG A 67 5.07 18.59 -10.10
N ALA A 68 5.59 19.36 -9.16
CA ALA A 68 6.97 19.22 -8.70
C ALA A 68 7.15 17.89 -7.94
N MET A 69 6.18 17.52 -7.09
CA MET A 69 6.20 16.23 -6.40
C MET A 69 6.19 15.04 -7.38
N ALA A 70 5.41 15.12 -8.47
CA ALA A 70 5.39 14.10 -9.50
C ALA A 70 6.76 13.91 -10.19
N THR A 71 7.51 14.99 -10.43
CA THR A 71 8.88 14.93 -10.96
C THR A 71 9.83 14.25 -9.97
N VAL A 72 9.76 14.63 -8.69
CA VAL A 72 10.57 14.01 -7.63
C VAL A 72 10.29 12.51 -7.55
N LEU A 73 9.02 12.10 -7.47
CA LEU A 73 8.65 10.69 -7.38
C LEU A 73 9.05 9.90 -8.61
N ARG A 74 8.96 10.49 -9.82
CA ARG A 74 9.44 9.86 -11.05
C ARG A 74 10.94 9.58 -10.98
N HIS A 75 11.74 10.51 -10.47
CA HIS A 75 13.17 10.27 -10.24
C HIS A 75 13.41 9.20 -9.16
N MET A 76 12.61 9.20 -8.10
CA MET A 76 12.73 8.25 -7.00
C MET A 76 12.31 6.83 -7.36
N ARG A 77 11.54 6.59 -8.43
CA ARG A 77 11.20 5.22 -8.86
C ARG A 77 12.41 4.33 -9.09
N VAL A 78 13.41 4.86 -9.76
CA VAL A 78 14.65 4.12 -10.05
C VAL A 78 15.50 3.96 -8.78
N ARG A 79 15.52 4.99 -7.92
CA ARG A 79 16.39 5.03 -6.73
C ARG A 79 15.85 4.24 -5.54
N ALA A 80 14.53 4.27 -5.34
CA ALA A 80 13.84 3.68 -4.20
C ALA A 80 12.97 2.47 -4.60
N THR A 81 13.22 1.89 -5.79
CA THR A 81 12.55 0.68 -6.29
C THR A 81 11.02 0.78 -6.23
N ILE A 82 10.47 1.93 -6.63
CA ILE A 82 9.03 2.22 -6.57
C ILE A 82 8.37 1.84 -7.90
N THR A 83 7.31 1.02 -7.84
CA THR A 83 6.54 0.63 -9.03
C THR A 83 5.73 1.80 -9.62
N ASP A 84 5.17 1.63 -10.82
CA ASP A 84 4.21 2.60 -11.40
C ASP A 84 3.05 2.89 -10.46
N GLN A 85 2.49 1.82 -9.87
CA GLN A 85 1.31 1.91 -9.03
C GLN A 85 1.65 2.59 -7.69
N ASP A 86 2.76 2.19 -7.07
CA ASP A 86 3.19 2.81 -5.81
C ASP A 86 3.49 4.29 -6.00
N MET A 87 4.10 4.69 -7.13
CA MET A 87 4.34 6.11 -7.42
C MET A 87 3.04 6.90 -7.45
N ARG A 88 1.97 6.39 -8.06
CA ARG A 88 0.67 7.07 -8.12
C ARG A 88 0.03 7.21 -6.74
N LEU A 89 0.07 6.15 -5.94
CA LEU A 89 -0.48 6.14 -4.58
C LEU A 89 0.31 7.07 -3.65
N VAL A 90 1.65 7.05 -3.72
CA VAL A 90 2.51 7.94 -2.95
C VAL A 90 2.30 9.39 -3.40
N LEU A 91 2.20 9.65 -4.71
CA LEU A 91 1.92 10.99 -5.21
C LEU A 91 0.61 11.51 -4.63
N PHE A 92 -0.46 10.72 -4.73
CA PHE A 92 -1.76 11.07 -4.15
C PHE A 92 -1.61 11.43 -2.66
N TYR A 93 -1.02 10.54 -1.86
CA TYR A 93 -0.80 10.78 -0.43
C TYR A 93 -0.01 12.06 -0.12
N MET A 94 1.04 12.36 -0.89
CA MET A 94 1.91 13.51 -0.66
C MET A 94 1.31 14.84 -1.12
N THR A 95 0.25 14.82 -1.92
CA THR A 95 -0.38 16.01 -2.50
C THR A 95 -1.78 16.31 -2.00
N GLN A 96 -2.31 15.48 -1.10
CA GLN A 96 -3.48 15.83 -0.30
C GLN A 96 -3.14 16.81 0.83
#